data_AF-A0A6P5S208-F1
#
_entry.id   AF-A0A6P5S208-F1
#
_cell.length_a   1.000
_cell.length_b   1.000
_cell.length_c   1.000
_cell.angle_alpha   90.00
_cell.angle_beta   90.00
_cell.angle_gamma   90.00
#
_symmetry.space_group_name_H-M   'P 1'
#
loop_
_entity.id
_entity.type
_entity.pdbx_description
1 polymer ?
#
loop_
_entity_poly.entity_id
_entity_poly.type
_entity_poly.pdbx_seq_one_letter_code
_entity_poly.pdbx_strand_id
1 'polypeptide(L)'
;MGESLSWWFRNVPSTLLKSKEICFSRKILRFFRIGNYNCFLSTIAAEASYLQYCILEPYVNEVRALAVSCINNGGYKLHPYPLANLSKLLMMTESDLESFCKACGLEICTNEEGYNLLPTKQTTFCHPKDGFQNHIFVGSEQFER
;
A
#
# COMPACT_ATOMS: atom_id res chain seq x y z
N MET A 1 -19.49 -9.40 -16.99
CA MET A 1 -18.73 -8.15 -17.20
C MET A 1 -19.65 -7.00 -16.85
N GLY A 2 -19.27 -6.17 -15.88
CA GLY A 2 -20.07 -5.00 -15.48
C GLY A 2 -19.90 -3.83 -16.46
N GLU A 3 -20.78 -2.85 -16.36
CA GLU A 3 -20.68 -1.59 -17.10
C GLU A 3 -19.34 -0.89 -16.82
N SER A 4 -18.79 -0.21 -17.83
CA SER A 4 -17.57 0.60 -17.63
C SER A 4 -17.83 1.72 -16.64
N LEU A 5 -16.88 1.99 -15.74
CA LEU A 5 -16.94 3.12 -14.81
C LEU A 5 -17.18 4.45 -15.53
N SER A 6 -16.64 4.63 -16.74
CA SER A 6 -16.88 5.86 -17.51
C SER A 6 -18.33 6.00 -17.96
N TRP A 7 -19.01 4.89 -18.22
CA TRP A 7 -20.43 4.87 -18.55
C TRP A 7 -21.28 5.12 -17.31
N TRP A 8 -20.97 4.44 -16.20
CA TRP A 8 -21.64 4.65 -14.92
C TRP A 8 -21.58 6.11 -14.48
N PHE A 9 -20.39 6.74 -14.49
CA PHE A 9 -20.23 8.15 -14.09
C PHE A 9 -21.04 9.14 -14.94
N ARG A 10 -21.38 8.83 -16.20
CA ARG A 10 -22.22 9.71 -17.04
C ARG A 10 -23.66 9.76 -16.56
N ASN A 11 -24.13 8.71 -15.89
CA ASN A 11 -25.49 8.59 -15.42
C ASN A 11 -25.68 9.06 -13.96
N VAL A 12 -24.59 9.44 -13.28
CA VAL A 12 -24.63 9.90 -11.89
C VAL A 12 -24.86 11.43 -11.83
N PRO A 13 -25.80 11.92 -11.00
CA PRO A 13 -26.02 13.36 -10.83
C PRO A 13 -24.76 14.13 -10.44
N SER A 14 -24.58 15.33 -11.00
CA SER A 14 -23.39 16.15 -10.77
C SER A 14 -23.19 16.57 -9.31
N THR A 15 -24.27 16.69 -8.54
CA THR A 15 -24.24 16.96 -7.10
C THR A 15 -23.64 15.80 -6.32
N LEU A 16 -24.02 14.56 -6.65
CA LEU A 16 -23.47 13.35 -6.05
C LEU A 16 -21.99 13.15 -6.45
N LEU A 17 -21.63 13.45 -7.70
CA LEU A 17 -20.24 13.39 -8.16
C LEU A 17 -19.29 14.33 -7.40
N LYS A 18 -19.83 15.39 -6.79
CA LYS A 18 -19.09 16.37 -5.99
C LYS A 18 -19.12 16.06 -4.49
N SER A 19 -19.78 14.98 -4.07
CA SER A 19 -19.76 14.55 -2.68
C SER A 19 -18.33 14.20 -2.24
N LYS A 20 -18.06 14.31 -0.94
CA LYS A 20 -16.73 14.04 -0.38
C LYS A 20 -16.33 12.58 -0.60
N GLU A 21 -17.29 11.67 -0.46
CA GLU A 21 -17.12 10.22 -0.58
C GLU A 21 -16.78 9.83 -2.01
N ILE A 22 -17.50 10.36 -3.02
CA ILE A 22 -17.19 10.08 -4.43
C ILE A 22 -15.84 10.69 -4.82
N CYS A 23 -15.53 11.90 -4.34
CA CYS A 23 -14.21 12.51 -4.57
C CYS A 23 -13.08 11.65 -3.98
N PHE A 24 -13.25 11.16 -2.74
CA PHE A 24 -12.31 10.25 -2.08
C PHE A 24 -12.11 8.97 -2.89
N SER A 25 -13.20 8.27 -3.25
CA SER A 25 -13.11 7.02 -4.02
C SER A 25 -12.40 7.22 -5.38
N ARG A 26 -12.63 8.36 -6.04
CA ARG A 26 -11.95 8.71 -7.29
C ARG A 26 -10.45 8.98 -7.10
N LYS A 27 -10.05 9.65 -6.02
CA LYS A 27 -8.62 9.84 -5.68
C LYS A 27 -7.94 8.49 -5.46
N ILE A 28 -8.52 7.66 -4.60
CA ILE A 28 -8.00 6.31 -4.28
C ILE A 28 -7.86 5.45 -5.54
N LEU A 29 -8.91 5.39 -6.36
CA LEU A 29 -8.87 4.64 -7.63
C LEU A 29 -7.79 5.17 -8.57
N ARG A 30 -7.61 6.50 -8.65
CA ARG A 30 -6.55 7.10 -9.46
C ARG A 30 -5.17 6.70 -8.94
N PHE A 31 -4.91 6.82 -7.64
CA PHE A 31 -3.62 6.48 -7.04
C PHE A 31 -3.27 5.00 -7.22
N PHE A 32 -4.26 4.12 -7.05
CA PHE A 32 -4.12 2.69 -7.32
C PHE A 32 -3.70 2.43 -8.78
N ARG A 33 -4.43 2.99 -9.75
CA ARG A 33 -4.17 2.77 -11.19
C ARG A 33 -2.82 3.29 -11.68
N ILE A 34 -2.33 4.39 -11.11
CA ILE A 34 -1.02 4.95 -11.49
C ILE A 34 0.14 4.37 -10.67
N GLY A 35 -0.14 3.45 -9.73
CA GLY A 35 0.88 2.85 -8.86
C GLY A 35 1.48 3.82 -7.84
N ASN A 36 0.78 4.91 -7.48
CA ASN A 36 1.26 5.86 -6.48
C ASN A 36 0.84 5.40 -5.07
N TYR A 37 1.58 4.43 -4.55
CA TYR A 37 1.32 3.81 -3.25
C TYR A 37 1.43 4.79 -2.08
N ASN A 38 2.33 5.78 -2.12
CA ASN A 38 2.45 6.78 -1.07
C ASN A 38 1.17 7.62 -0.97
N CYS A 39 0.71 8.20 -2.10
CA CYS A 39 -0.53 8.98 -2.09
C CYS A 39 -1.76 8.11 -1.78
N PHE A 40 -1.77 6.84 -2.22
CA PHE A 40 -2.84 5.90 -1.87
C PHE A 40 -2.95 5.71 -0.36
N LEU A 41 -1.86 5.32 0.30
CA LEU A 41 -1.84 5.03 1.74
C LEU A 41 -2.09 6.32 2.56
N SER A 42 -1.37 7.41 2.26
CA SER A 42 -1.55 8.67 3.00
C SER A 42 -2.96 9.26 2.86
N THR A 43 -3.62 9.10 1.71
CA THR A 43 -5.02 9.55 1.52
C THR A 43 -5.99 8.69 2.33
N ILE A 44 -5.78 7.37 2.41
CA ILE A 44 -6.58 6.50 3.28
C ILE A 44 -6.42 6.93 4.72
N ALA A 45 -5.18 7.12 5.18
CA ALA A 45 -4.88 7.54 6.54
C ALA A 45 -5.57 8.84 6.95
N ALA A 46 -5.62 9.81 6.03
CA ALA A 46 -6.08 11.16 6.32
C ALA A 46 -7.58 11.38 6.10
N GLU A 47 -8.19 10.67 5.13
CA GLU A 47 -9.54 10.99 4.65
C GLU A 47 -10.55 9.83 4.80
N ALA A 48 -10.11 8.58 4.99
CA ALA A 48 -11.04 7.44 5.01
C ALA A 48 -11.91 7.46 6.26
N SER A 49 -13.20 7.19 6.10
CA SER A 49 -14.03 6.73 7.21
C SER A 49 -13.70 5.27 7.56
N TYR A 50 -14.13 4.82 8.75
CA TYR A 50 -13.94 3.42 9.17
C TYR A 50 -14.45 2.43 8.12
N LEU A 51 -15.68 2.61 7.63
CA LEU A 51 -16.26 1.73 6.62
C LEU A 51 -15.50 1.77 5.29
N GLN A 52 -15.02 2.95 4.87
CA GLN A 52 -14.19 3.07 3.67
C GLN A 52 -12.87 2.34 3.85
N TYR A 53 -12.24 2.43 5.04
CA TYR A 53 -11.04 1.67 5.36
C TYR A 53 -11.29 0.16 5.32
N CYS A 54 -12.34 -0.36 5.96
CA CYS A 54 -12.66 -1.79 5.95
C CYS A 54 -12.84 -2.34 4.52
N ILE A 55 -13.41 -1.54 3.60
CA ILE A 55 -13.53 -1.92 2.19
C ILE A 55 -12.17 -1.90 1.47
N LEU A 56 -11.29 -0.98 1.84
CA LEU A 56 -9.99 -0.77 1.19
C LEU A 56 -8.87 -1.64 1.77
N GLU A 57 -9.03 -2.18 2.98
CA GLU A 57 -8.02 -2.97 3.68
C GLU A 57 -7.41 -4.10 2.83
N PRO A 58 -8.19 -4.90 2.06
CA PRO A 58 -7.60 -5.92 1.18
C PRO A 58 -6.65 -5.33 0.12
N TYR A 59 -6.96 -4.14 -0.40
CA TYR A 59 -6.16 -3.45 -1.41
C TYR A 59 -4.93 -2.77 -0.82
N VAL A 60 -4.91 -2.46 0.47
CA VAL A 60 -3.73 -1.91 1.15
C VAL A 60 -2.57 -2.89 1.04
N ASN A 61 -2.81 -4.18 1.30
CA ASN A 61 -1.78 -5.21 1.22
C ASN A 61 -1.31 -5.43 -0.24
N GLU A 62 -2.23 -5.37 -1.21
CA GLU A 62 -1.87 -5.42 -2.64
C GLU A 62 -0.95 -4.26 -3.03
N VAL A 63 -1.29 -3.03 -2.62
CA VAL A 63 -0.49 -1.83 -2.88
C VAL A 63 0.88 -1.92 -2.19
N ARG A 64 0.96 -2.45 -0.96
CA ARG A 64 2.22 -2.69 -0.26
C ARG A 64 3.09 -3.71 -0.99
N ALA A 65 2.52 -4.82 -1.45
CA ALA A 65 3.25 -5.84 -2.22
C ALA A 65 3.80 -5.27 -3.54
N LEU A 66 2.99 -4.47 -4.26
CA LEU A 66 3.44 -3.75 -5.45
C LEU A 66 4.58 -2.78 -5.15
N ALA A 67 4.49 -2.01 -4.07
CA ALA A 67 5.54 -1.07 -3.68
C ALA A 67 6.86 -1.78 -3.35
N VAL A 68 6.81 -2.87 -2.58
CA VAL A 68 7.98 -3.69 -2.25
C VAL A 68 8.58 -4.32 -3.52
N SER A 69 7.74 -4.82 -4.44
CA SER A 69 8.20 -5.32 -5.75
C SER A 69 8.91 -4.23 -6.56
N CYS A 70 8.33 -3.03 -6.62
CA CYS A 70 8.93 -1.89 -7.31
C CYS A 70 10.29 -1.51 -6.71
N ILE A 71 10.46 -1.56 -5.39
CA ILE A 71 11.73 -1.24 -4.74
C ILE A 71 12.77 -2.34 -4.95
N ASN A 72 12.37 -3.60 -4.80
CA ASN A 72 13.23 -4.75 -5.11
C ASN A 72 13.73 -4.66 -6.56
N ASN A 73 12.85 -4.32 -7.51
CA ASN A 73 13.22 -4.20 -8.92
C ASN A 73 13.87 -2.86 -9.29
N GLY A 74 13.64 -1.80 -8.52
CA GLY A 74 14.07 -0.43 -8.82
C GLY A 74 15.43 -0.04 -8.25
N GLY A 75 16.05 -0.92 -7.43
CA GLY A 75 17.35 -0.66 -6.81
C GLY A 75 18.45 -0.25 -7.78
N TYR A 76 19.07 0.90 -7.53
CA TYR A 76 20.24 1.38 -8.27
C TYR A 76 21.49 0.59 -7.84
N LYS A 77 22.22 0.02 -8.80
CA LYS A 77 23.51 -0.68 -8.57
C LYS A 77 23.52 -1.69 -7.41
N LEU A 78 22.41 -2.41 -7.19
CA LEU A 78 22.27 -3.38 -6.09
C LEU A 78 22.40 -2.77 -4.68
N HIS A 79 22.31 -1.45 -4.54
CA HIS A 79 22.29 -0.84 -3.21
C HIS A 79 21.03 -1.29 -2.46
N PRO A 80 21.17 -1.82 -1.24
CA PRO A 80 20.04 -2.24 -0.44
C PRO A 80 19.28 -1.02 0.07
N TYR A 81 17.96 -1.16 0.22
CA TYR A 81 17.07 -0.08 0.63
C TYR A 81 16.86 -0.10 2.16
N PRO A 82 17.01 1.04 2.88
CA PRO A 82 16.79 1.07 4.32
C PRO A 82 15.36 0.71 4.71
N LEU A 83 15.19 -0.33 5.55
CA LEU A 83 13.87 -0.83 5.92
C LEU A 83 13.07 0.22 6.72
N ALA A 84 13.76 0.98 7.58
CA ALA A 84 13.18 2.10 8.34
C ALA A 84 12.58 3.22 7.46
N ASN A 85 13.12 3.44 6.26
CA ASN A 85 12.56 4.41 5.32
C ASN A 85 11.34 3.82 4.61
N LEU A 86 11.41 2.53 4.29
CA LEU A 86 10.33 1.81 3.63
C LEU A 86 9.12 1.63 4.55
N SER A 87 9.33 1.37 5.83
CA SER A 87 8.27 1.19 6.82
C SER A 87 7.42 2.45 6.96
N LYS A 88 8.07 3.63 7.00
CA LYS A 88 7.40 4.94 6.96
C LYS A 88 6.59 5.14 5.68
N LEU A 89 7.17 4.78 4.52
CA LEU A 89 6.53 4.92 3.21
C LEU A 89 5.28 4.04 3.06
N LEU A 90 5.30 2.85 3.68
CA LEU A 90 4.21 1.86 3.63
C LEU A 90 3.27 1.92 4.83
N MET A 91 3.51 2.87 5.75
CA MET A 91 2.73 3.06 6.97
C MET A 91 2.61 1.74 7.75
N MET A 92 3.76 1.11 7.99
CA MET A 92 3.91 -0.13 8.75
C MET A 92 4.99 0.07 9.82
N THR A 93 4.95 -0.72 10.88
CA THR A 93 6.11 -0.83 11.76
C THR A 93 7.25 -1.52 11.02
N GLU A 94 8.49 -1.33 11.45
CA GLU A 94 9.63 -1.99 10.81
C GLU A 94 9.56 -3.51 10.95
N SER A 95 9.11 -4.03 12.09
CA SER A 95 8.90 -5.47 12.32
C SER A 95 7.78 -6.07 11.47
N ASP A 96 6.68 -5.32 11.28
CA ASP A 96 5.61 -5.75 10.38
C ASP A 96 6.10 -5.78 8.94
N LEU A 97 6.83 -4.75 8.52
CA LEU A 97 7.39 -4.68 7.18
C LEU A 97 8.41 -5.80 6.94
N GLU A 98 9.26 -6.12 7.91
CA GLU A 98 10.18 -7.26 7.82
C GLU A 98 9.42 -8.57 7.59
N SER A 99 8.38 -8.81 8.40
CA SER A 99 7.52 -10.00 8.26
C SER A 99 6.82 -10.04 6.91
N PHE A 100 6.34 -8.89 6.42
CA PHE A 100 5.70 -8.74 5.13
C PHE A 100 6.67 -8.95 3.95
N CYS A 101 7.92 -8.48 4.04
CA CYS A 101 8.94 -8.76 3.02
C CYS A 101 9.25 -10.26 2.95
N LYS A 102 9.42 -10.93 4.10
CA LYS A 102 9.61 -12.39 4.17
C LYS A 102 8.43 -13.16 3.58
N ALA A 103 7.21 -12.70 3.84
CA ALA A 103 6.00 -13.22 3.23
C ALA A 103 5.98 -13.12 1.70
N CYS A 104 6.53 -12.03 1.18
CA CYS A 104 6.72 -11.82 -0.25
C CYS A 104 7.94 -12.57 -0.82
N GLY A 105 8.56 -13.48 -0.06
CA GLY A 105 9.73 -14.24 -0.47
C GLY A 105 11.02 -13.42 -0.53
N LEU A 106 11.08 -12.27 0.13
CA LEU A 106 12.26 -11.41 0.18
C LEU A 106 13.02 -11.59 1.48
N GLU A 107 14.33 -11.65 1.36
CA GLU A 107 15.26 -11.64 2.48
C GLU A 107 15.54 -10.20 2.92
N ILE A 108 15.79 -10.04 4.22
CA ILE A 108 16.23 -8.79 4.85
C ILE A 108 17.62 -9.05 5.42
N CYS A 109 18.53 -8.09 5.22
CA CYS A 109 19.87 -8.15 5.79
C CYS A 109 20.03 -7.05 6.86
N THR A 110 20.88 -7.29 7.84
CA THR A 110 21.23 -6.30 8.86
C THR A 110 22.67 -5.86 8.60
N ASN A 111 22.93 -4.56 8.60
CA ASN A 111 24.29 -4.04 8.44
C ASN A 111 25.07 -4.10 9.75
N GLU A 112 26.37 -3.76 9.71
CA GLU A 112 27.25 -3.77 10.89
C GLU A 112 26.79 -2.82 12.00
N GLU A 113 26.01 -1.79 11.65
CA GLU A 113 25.45 -0.79 12.57
C GLU A 113 24.11 -1.25 13.19
N GLY A 114 23.59 -2.41 12.78
CA GLY A 114 22.34 -2.97 13.28
C GLY A 114 21.07 -2.51 12.54
N TYR A 115 21.19 -1.78 11.43
CA TYR A 115 20.05 -1.36 10.61
C TYR A 115 19.62 -2.46 9.64
N ASN A 116 18.30 -2.70 9.58
CA ASN A 116 17.71 -3.61 8.61
C ASN A 116 17.61 -2.94 7.24
N LEU A 117 18.00 -3.69 6.22
CA LEU A 117 18.04 -3.28 4.83
C LEU A 117 17.37 -4.35 3.96
N LEU A 118 16.70 -3.92 2.90
CA LEU A 118 16.14 -4.78 1.87
C LEU A 118 17.12 -4.86 0.68
N PRO A 119 17.83 -5.99 0.47
CA PRO A 119 18.56 -6.24 -0.77
C PRO A 119 17.66 -6.08 -1.99
N THR A 120 18.20 -5.53 -3.07
CA THR A 120 17.47 -5.33 -4.31
C THR A 120 17.83 -6.41 -5.33
N LYS A 121 16.96 -6.59 -6.34
CA LYS A 121 17.06 -7.58 -7.42
C LYS A 121 16.96 -9.04 -6.98
N GLN A 122 16.26 -9.30 -5.87
CA GLN A 122 15.94 -10.66 -5.44
C GLN A 122 14.91 -11.28 -6.40
N THR A 123 15.18 -12.48 -6.92
CA THR A 123 14.32 -13.17 -7.90
C THR A 123 13.21 -14.00 -7.25
N THR A 124 13.24 -14.11 -5.92
CA THR A 124 12.33 -14.92 -5.10
C THR A 124 11.01 -14.23 -4.78
N PHE A 125 10.82 -13.00 -5.26
CA PHE A 125 9.61 -12.23 -4.98
C PHE A 125 8.35 -12.99 -5.41
N CYS A 126 7.39 -13.09 -4.51
CA CYS A 126 6.05 -13.60 -4.74
C CYS A 126 5.02 -12.67 -4.10
N HIS A 127 3.80 -12.68 -4.64
CA HIS A 127 2.70 -12.01 -3.94
C HIS A 127 2.33 -12.83 -2.69
N PRO A 128 2.10 -12.17 -1.55
CA PRO A 128 1.67 -12.86 -0.35
C PRO A 128 0.35 -13.58 -0.63
N LYS A 129 0.22 -14.82 -0.17
CA LYS A 129 -1.00 -15.63 -0.37
C LYS A 129 -2.20 -14.95 0.31
N ASP A 130 -3.39 -15.13 -0.25
CA ASP A 130 -4.64 -14.66 0.33
C ASP A 130 -4.77 -15.09 1.80
N GLY A 131 -5.15 -14.15 2.68
CA GLY A 131 -5.23 -14.35 4.13
C GLY A 131 -3.98 -13.98 4.91
N PHE A 132 -3.02 -13.26 4.29
CA PHE A 132 -1.90 -12.69 5.03
C PHE A 132 -2.40 -11.76 6.14
N GLN A 133 -1.73 -11.80 7.31
CA GLN A 133 -2.10 -11.01 8.48
C GLN A 133 -2.41 -9.56 8.09
N ASN A 134 -3.54 -9.06 8.59
CA ASN A 134 -3.87 -7.64 8.47
C ASN A 134 -2.84 -6.87 9.33
N HIS A 135 -1.77 -6.41 8.69
CA HIS A 135 -0.81 -5.54 9.34
C HIS A 135 -1.49 -4.22 9.63
N ILE A 136 -1.56 -3.89 10.93
CA ILE A 136 -2.18 -2.67 11.43
C ILE A 136 -1.64 -1.50 10.62
N PHE A 137 -2.55 -0.74 10.04
CA PHE A 137 -2.22 0.43 9.27
C PHE A 137 -1.75 1.52 10.23
N VAL A 138 -0.44 1.77 10.32
CA VAL A 138 0.10 2.72 11.29
C VAL A 138 -0.51 4.11 11.04
N GLY A 139 -1.20 4.66 12.05
CA GLY A 139 -2.05 5.85 11.92
C GLY A 139 -3.56 5.57 11.94
N SER A 140 -3.98 4.30 12.00
CA SER A 140 -5.37 3.87 12.16
C SER A 140 -5.94 4.05 13.56
N GLU A 141 -5.19 4.61 14.52
CA GLU A 141 -5.63 4.88 15.90
C GLU A 141 -6.90 5.75 15.96
N GLN A 142 -7.22 6.46 14.86
CA GLN A 142 -8.45 7.23 14.71
C GLN A 142 -9.70 6.36 14.52
N PHE A 143 -9.55 5.08 14.20
CA PHE A 143 -10.65 4.15 13.91
C PHE A 143 -11.05 3.25 15.09
N GLU A 144 -10.30 3.28 16.20
CA GLU A 144 -10.60 2.52 17.43
C GLU A 144 -11.49 3.28 18.43
N ARG A 145 -12.13 4.38 18.01
CA ARG A 145 -13.03 5.19 18.85
C ARG A 145 -14.50 4.83 18.71
#